data_AF-A0A2G8D4G7-F1
#
_entry.id   AF-A0A2G8D4G7-F1
#
_cell.length_a   1.000
_cell.length_b   1.000
_cell.length_c   1.000
_cell.angle_alpha   90.00
_cell.angle_beta   90.00
_cell.angle_gamma   90.00
#
_symmetry.space_group_name_H-M   'P 1'
#
loop_
_entity.id
_entity.type
_entity.pdbx_description
1 polymer ?
#
loop_
_entity_poly.entity_id
_entity_poly.type
_entity_poly.pdbx_seq_one_letter_code
_entity_poly.pdbx_strand_id
1 'polypeptide(L)'
;MAGPRLLTRGRAATVAVPILGFLATPFLPFVREPTLVAGIPAGLVWTGGMVLLAAAALHLVEARYLSSGGRAADSEEAAASSAPTPEEQP
;
A
#
# COMPACT_ATOMS: atom_id res chain seq x y z
N MET A 1 4.72 15.17 20.00
CA MET A 1 5.34 14.26 19.01
C MET A 1 4.38 13.11 18.73
N ALA A 2 3.66 13.14 17.61
CA ALA A 2 2.74 12.06 17.24
C ALA A 2 3.55 10.89 16.67
N GLY A 3 3.57 9.76 17.38
CA GLY A 3 4.32 8.57 16.95
C GLY A 3 3.78 7.95 15.66
N PRO A 4 4.56 7.06 14.99
CA PRO A 4 4.22 6.51 13.68
C PRO A 4 2.88 5.76 13.71
N ARG A 5 1.85 6.33 13.05
CA ARG A 5 0.49 5.74 12.95
C ARG A 5 0.38 4.59 11.94
N LEU A 6 1.48 3.88 11.70
CA LEU A 6 1.55 2.72 10.79
C LEU A 6 0.98 1.45 11.45
N LEU A 7 0.91 1.40 12.78
CA LEU A 7 0.52 0.20 13.55
C LEU A 7 -0.97 0.12 13.93
N THR A 8 -1.84 0.92 13.34
CA THR A 8 -3.28 0.68 13.51
C THR A 8 -3.66 -0.63 12.81
N ARG A 9 -4.33 -1.56 13.50
CA ARG A 9 -4.70 -2.92 13.01
C ARG A 9 -5.21 -2.93 11.56
N GLY A 10 -6.01 -1.93 11.17
CA GLY A 10 -6.55 -1.82 9.81
C GLY A 10 -5.49 -1.54 8.73
N ARG A 11 -4.45 -0.77 9.03
CA ARG A 11 -3.35 -0.48 8.07
C ARG A 11 -2.38 -1.65 7.96
N ALA A 12 -2.12 -2.33 9.08
CA ALA A 12 -1.32 -3.56 9.09
C ALA A 12 -1.96 -4.67 8.24
N ALA A 13 -3.28 -4.81 8.31
CA ALA A 13 -4.02 -5.78 7.50
C ALA A 13 -3.85 -5.53 5.98
N THR A 14 -3.81 -4.27 5.54
CA THR A 14 -3.69 -3.95 4.11
C THR A 14 -2.30 -4.27 3.55
N VAL A 15 -1.24 -4.05 4.33
CA VAL A 15 0.15 -4.39 3.94
C VAL A 15 0.43 -5.89 4.06
N ALA A 16 -0.28 -6.60 4.94
CA ALA A 16 -0.14 -8.05 5.08
C ALA A 16 -0.49 -8.82 3.80
N VAL A 17 -1.43 -8.31 3.00
CA VAL A 17 -1.90 -8.97 1.78
C VAL A 17 -0.78 -9.23 0.75
N PRO A 18 -0.02 -8.23 0.28
CA PRO A 18 1.09 -8.49 -0.64
C PRO A 18 2.22 -9.31 0.00
N ILE A 19 2.47 -9.16 1.31
CA ILE A 19 3.48 -9.96 2.03
C ILE A 19 3.09 -11.44 2.01
N LEU A 20 1.84 -11.78 2.33
CA LEU A 20 1.35 -13.15 2.32
C LEU A 20 1.40 -13.75 0.92
N GLY A 21 1.04 -12.98 -0.11
CA GLY A 21 1.19 -13.41 -1.49
C GLY A 21 2.65 -13.70 -1.85
N PHE A 22 3.58 -12.81 -1.49
CA PHE A 22 5.00 -13.07 -1.69
C PHE A 22 5.47 -14.36 -1.01
N LEU A 23 5.10 -14.55 0.27
CA LEU A 23 5.45 -15.75 1.04
C LEU A 23 4.77 -17.03 0.53
N ALA A 24 3.63 -16.91 -0.16
CA ALA A 24 2.96 -18.05 -0.78
C ALA A 24 3.70 -18.56 -2.02
N THR A 25 4.42 -17.68 -2.73
CA THR A 25 5.10 -17.98 -4.01
C THR A 25 5.88 -19.30 -4.03
N PRO A 26 6.79 -19.61 -3.07
CA PRO A 26 7.58 -20.86 -3.11
C PRO A 26 6.74 -22.15 -2.97
N PHE A 27 5.50 -22.05 -2.51
CA PHE A 27 4.59 -23.19 -2.35
C PHE A 27 3.72 -23.42 -3.59
N LEU A 28 3.84 -22.58 -4.61
CA LEU A 28 3.02 -22.68 -5.81
C LEU A 28 3.57 -23.73 -6.79
N PRO A 29 2.70 -24.50 -7.47
CA PRO A 29 3.13 -25.58 -8.35
C PRO A 29 4.07 -25.12 -9.47
N PHE A 30 3.87 -23.89 -9.99
CA PHE A 30 4.68 -23.34 -11.07
C PHE A 30 6.15 -23.11 -10.72
N VAL A 31 6.52 -23.16 -9.44
CA VAL A 31 7.91 -23.07 -9.00
C VAL A 31 8.67 -24.37 -9.26
N ARG A 32 7.96 -25.50 -9.27
CA ARG A 32 8.55 -26.84 -9.46
C ARG A 32 8.38 -27.34 -10.88
N GLU A 33 7.25 -27.03 -11.50
CA GLU A 33 6.86 -27.56 -12.80
C GLU A 33 6.20 -26.48 -13.66
N PRO A 34 6.41 -26.48 -14.99
CA PRO A 34 5.75 -25.52 -15.88
C PRO A 34 4.24 -25.81 -15.93
N THR A 35 3.45 -25.01 -15.21
CA THR A 35 1.98 -25.12 -15.18
C THR A 35 1.32 -24.00 -15.98
N LEU A 36 0.19 -24.34 -16.61
CA LEU A 36 -0.63 -23.41 -17.39
C LEU A 36 -2.00 -23.23 -16.73
N VAL A 37 -2.49 -21.99 -16.72
CA VAL A 37 -3.86 -21.64 -16.34
C VAL A 37 -4.51 -21.02 -17.56
N ALA A 38 -5.54 -21.67 -18.12
CA ALA A 38 -6.22 -21.24 -19.34
C ALA A 38 -5.27 -20.98 -20.53
N GLY A 39 -4.19 -21.76 -20.65
CA GLY A 39 -3.18 -21.61 -21.70
C GLY A 39 -2.10 -20.54 -21.41
N ILE A 40 -2.20 -19.82 -20.29
CA ILE A 40 -1.22 -18.82 -19.88
C ILE A 40 -0.27 -19.43 -18.83
N PRO A 41 1.05 -19.17 -18.90
CA PRO A 41 1.98 -19.56 -17.84
C PRO A 41 1.47 -19.12 -16.46
N ALA A 42 1.31 -20.08 -15.55
CA ALA A 42 0.73 -19.84 -14.22
C ALA A 42 1.52 -18.78 -13.43
N GLY A 43 2.84 -18.69 -13.63
CA GLY A 43 3.66 -17.62 -13.06
C GLY A 43 3.26 -16.21 -13.54
N LEU A 44 2.86 -16.05 -14.80
CA LEU A 44 2.37 -14.77 -15.33
C LEU A 44 0.99 -14.43 -14.74
N VAL A 45 0.10 -15.42 -14.65
CA VAL A 45 -1.22 -15.27 -14.03
C VAL A 45 -1.08 -14.87 -12.57
N TRP A 46 -0.19 -15.53 -11.83
CA TRP A 46 0.13 -15.21 -10.44
C TRP A 46 0.67 -13.78 -10.30
N THR A 47 1.65 -13.41 -11.13
CA THR A 47 2.26 -12.07 -11.10
C THR A 47 1.21 -11.00 -11.39
N GLY A 48 0.37 -11.20 -12.41
CA GLY A 48 -0.75 -10.31 -12.71
C GLY A 48 -1.72 -10.19 -11.54
N GLY A 49 -2.07 -11.31 -10.92
CA GLY A 49 -2.89 -11.34 -9.70
C GLY A 49 -2.27 -10.53 -8.56
N MET A 50 -0.96 -10.68 -8.31
CA MET A 50 -0.24 -9.93 -7.29
C MET A 50 -0.21 -8.43 -7.55
N VAL A 51 -0.06 -8.00 -8.81
CA VAL A 51 -0.12 -6.57 -9.19
C VAL A 51 -1.52 -6.00 -8.92
N LEU A 52 -2.57 -6.71 -9.34
CA LEU A 52 -3.95 -6.29 -9.08
C LEU A 52 -4.25 -6.23 -7.58
N LEU A 53 -3.75 -7.19 -6.81
CA LEU A 53 -3.89 -7.23 -5.37
C LEU A 53 -3.18 -6.06 -4.68
N ALA A 54 -1.97 -5.71 -5.13
CA ALA A 54 -1.24 -4.54 -4.64
C ALA A 54 -1.97 -3.24 -4.97
N ALA A 55 -2.48 -3.08 -6.20
CA ALA A 55 -3.27 -1.93 -6.59
C ALA A 55 -4.54 -1.80 -5.75
N ALA A 56 -5.28 -2.89 -5.54
CA ALA A 56 -6.47 -2.93 -4.69
C ALA A 56 -6.13 -2.55 -3.23
N ALA A 57 -5.02 -3.04 -2.70
CA ALA A 57 -4.55 -2.69 -1.37
C ALA A 57 -4.25 -1.18 -1.27
N LEU A 58 -3.56 -0.59 -2.27
CA LEU A 58 -3.30 0.85 -2.32
C LEU A 58 -4.59 1.66 -2.39
N HIS A 59 -5.53 1.29 -3.27
CA HIS A 59 -6.83 1.96 -3.35
C HIS A 59 -7.62 1.88 -2.04
N LEU A 60 -7.54 0.76 -1.32
CA LEU A 60 -8.16 0.63 -0.01
C LEU A 60 -7.49 1.56 1.02
N VAL A 61 -6.16 1.68 1.02
CA VAL A 61 -5.43 2.62 1.88
C VAL A 61 -5.84 4.05 1.56
N GLU A 62 -5.88 4.42 0.28
CA GLU A 62 -6.26 5.76 -0.17
C GLU A 62 -7.71 6.10 0.23
N ALA A 63 -8.66 5.19 -0.04
CA ALA A 63 -10.05 5.37 0.36
C ALA A 63 -10.19 5.57 1.88
N ARG A 64 -9.45 4.80 2.68
CA ARG A 64 -9.41 4.96 4.14
C ARG A 64 -8.80 6.30 4.54
N TYR A 65 -7.69 6.68 3.94
CA TYR A 65 -7.02 7.95 4.19
C TYR A 65 -7.95 9.14 3.90
N LEU A 66 -8.62 9.14 2.75
CA LEU A 66 -9.59 10.16 2.37
C LEU A 66 -10.78 10.21 3.31
N SER A 67 -11.33 9.04 3.69
CA SER A 67 -12.44 8.96 4.65
C SER A 67 -12.08 9.49 6.04
N SER A 68 -10.79 9.42 6.43
CA SER A 68 -10.29 9.95 7.70
C SER A 68 -9.95 11.44 7.67
N GLY A 69 -10.26 12.15 6.59
CA GLY A 69 -9.92 13.57 6.44
C GLY A 69 -8.44 13.83 6.15
N GLY A 70 -7.70 12.82 5.68
CA GLY A 70 -6.26 12.93 5.47
C GLY A 70 -5.85 14.10 4.57
N ARG A 71 -6.61 14.37 3.49
CA ARG A 71 -6.34 15.48 2.58
C ARG A 71 -6.43 16.85 3.26
N ALA A 72 -7.31 17.01 4.26
CA ALA A 72 -7.38 18.24 5.04
C ALA A 72 -6.17 18.38 5.96
N ALA A 73 -5.78 17.30 6.65
CA ALA A 73 -4.59 17.28 7.51
C ALA A 73 -3.30 17.64 6.74
N ASP A 74 -3.10 17.09 5.54
CA ASP A 74 -1.94 17.42 4.71
C ASP A 74 -1.94 18.90 4.27
N SER A 75 -3.11 19.48 3.99
CA SER A 75 -3.21 20.89 3.62
C SER A 75 -2.89 21.83 4.78
N GLU A 76 -3.28 21.46 6.01
CA GLU A 76 -2.94 22.20 7.24
C GLU A 76 -1.44 22.13 7.52
N GLU A 77 -0.82 20.96 7.35
CA GLU A 77 0.63 20.79 7.53
C GLU A 77 1.45 21.55 6.47
N ALA A 78 1.00 21.53 5.21
CA ALA A 78 1.62 22.34 4.14
C ALA A 78 1.49 23.84 4.42
N ALA A 79 0.34 24.31 4.91
CA ALA A 79 0.15 25.70 5.30
C ALA A 79 1.05 26.10 6.49
N ALA A 80 1.18 25.23 7.48
CA ALA A 80 2.06 25.44 8.63
C ALA A 80 3.55 25.47 8.23
N SER A 81 3.97 24.62 7.29
CA SER A 81 5.36 24.60 6.78
C SER A 81 5.68 25.76 5.84
N SER A 82 4.67 26.41 5.26
CA SER A 82 4.84 27.55 4.34
C SER A 82 4.74 28.90 5.05
N ALA A 83 4.43 28.91 6.36
CA ALA A 83 4.39 30.13 7.14
C ALA A 83 5.83 30.66 7.35
N PRO A 84 6.08 31.97 7.14
CA PRO A 84 7.40 32.54 7.34
C PRO A 84 7.83 32.37 8.80
N THR A 85 9.07 31.93 9.00
CA THR A 85 9.65 31.75 10.34
C THR A 85 9.76 33.12 11.02
N PRO A 86 9.51 33.26 12.34
CA PRO A 86 9.56 34.55 13.03
C PRO A 86 10.88 35.35 12.86
N GLU A 87 11.95 34.69 12.43
CA GLU A 87 13.25 35.32 12.14
C GLU A 87 13.30 36.14 10.83
N GLU A 88 12.26 36.07 10.00
CA GLU A 88 12.18 36.78 8.71
C GLU A 88 11.36 38.08 8.75
N GLN A 89 10.95 38.54 9.94
CA GLN A 89 10.31 39.86 10.13
C GLN A 89 11.36 40.93 10.47
N PRO A 90 11.54 41.97 9.62
CA PRO A 90 12.50 43.05 9.86
C PRO A 90 12.09 43.98 11.02
#